data_AF-A0A0F9A8U0-F1
#
_entry.id   AF-A0A0F9A8U0-F1
#
_cell.length_a   1.000
_cell.length_b   1.000
_cell.length_c   1.000
_cell.angle_alpha   90.00
_cell.angle_beta   90.00
_cell.angle_gamma   90.00
#
_symmetry.space_group_name_H-M   'P 1'
#
loop_
_entity.id
_entity.type
_entity.pdbx_description
1 polymer ?
#
loop_
_entity_poly.entity_id
_entity_poly.type
_entity_poly.pdbx_seq_one_letter_code
_entity_poly.pdbx_strand_id
1 'polypeptide(L)'
;SDTWDFWKVLTEYLPTLKAEILSRDGKLIVRPDSGDPVKIICGDTSLEVTRACIFKGAIEVLWDTFGGKVNETGFKELDPHIGLIYGEAITLERQEEILLRLMLKGFASTNVVFGIGSYTYQYVTRDTYGFAIKSTFGATLSRGDVPIFKNPATDSGLKKSAKGLLRVDKGVGGKLYVTEDVDWNDEIGGELQIIFRDGHAYNVQTLAEIRARIEAQL
;
A
#
# COMPACT_ATOMS: atom_id res chain seq x y z
N SER A 1 10.72 -14.67 14.73
CA SER A 1 10.51 -15.36 16.02
C SER A 1 9.96 -16.76 15.81
N ASP A 2 10.36 -17.38 14.72
CA ASP A 2 9.74 -18.54 14.08
C ASP A 2 10.81 -19.42 13.41
N THR A 3 12.09 -19.18 13.73
CA THR A 3 13.23 -19.96 13.24
C THR A 3 13.10 -21.46 13.53
N TRP A 4 12.49 -21.81 14.66
CA TRP A 4 12.31 -23.21 15.10
C TRP A 4 10.84 -23.54 15.33
N ASP A 5 10.18 -22.78 16.21
CA ASP A 5 8.77 -22.97 16.53
C ASP A 5 8.18 -21.65 17.04
N PHE A 6 7.32 -21.02 16.23
CA PHE A 6 6.66 -19.78 16.58
C PHE A 6 5.69 -19.93 17.75
N TRP A 7 4.94 -21.03 17.79
CA TRP A 7 3.92 -21.22 18.82
C TRP A 7 4.57 -21.47 20.17
N LYS A 8 5.68 -22.22 20.20
CA LYS A 8 6.48 -22.39 21.41
C LYS A 8 7.01 -21.08 21.98
N VAL A 9 7.43 -20.16 21.10
CA VAL A 9 7.83 -18.80 21.53
C VAL A 9 6.66 -18.12 22.25
N LEU A 10 5.46 -18.16 21.68
CA LEU A 10 4.27 -17.53 22.27
C LEU A 10 3.79 -18.21 23.56
N THR A 11 3.88 -19.54 23.66
CA THR A 11 3.25 -20.30 24.75
C THR A 11 4.19 -20.72 25.87
N GLU A 12 5.51 -20.70 25.65
CA GLU A 12 6.50 -21.11 26.66
C GLU A 12 7.47 -19.98 26.99
N TYR A 13 8.12 -19.39 25.97
CA TYR A 13 9.22 -18.46 26.20
C TYR A 13 8.74 -17.06 26.61
N LEU A 14 7.76 -16.50 25.90
CA LEU A 14 7.21 -15.19 26.26
C LEU A 14 6.54 -15.16 27.64
N PRO A 15 5.74 -16.17 28.06
CA PRO A 15 5.22 -16.22 29.42
C PRO A 15 6.32 -16.27 30.48
N THR A 16 7.40 -17.03 30.24
CA THR A 16 8.54 -17.12 31.16
C THR A 16 9.23 -15.76 31.33
N LEU A 17 9.32 -14.97 30.25
CA LEU A 17 9.95 -13.65 30.24
C LEU A 17 8.96 -12.50 30.51
N LYS A 18 7.72 -12.79 30.91
CA LYS A 18 6.66 -11.78 31.01
C LYS A 18 7.05 -10.59 31.90
N ALA A 19 7.60 -10.86 33.08
CA ALA A 19 7.99 -9.80 34.02
C ALA A 19 9.12 -8.91 33.47
N GLU A 20 10.07 -9.50 32.73
CA GLU A 20 11.15 -8.76 32.09
C GLU A 20 10.63 -7.89 30.94
N ILE A 21 9.67 -8.40 30.16
CA ILE A 21 9.07 -7.65 29.04
C ILE A 21 8.25 -6.47 29.57
N LEU A 22 7.43 -6.67 30.60
CA LEU A 22 6.59 -5.64 31.20
C LEU A 22 7.37 -4.56 31.98
N SER A 23 8.66 -4.80 32.29
CA SER A 23 9.51 -3.82 32.98
C SER A 23 10.36 -2.96 32.03
N ARG A 24 10.21 -3.13 30.72
CA ARG A 24 11.01 -2.40 29.71
C ARG A 24 10.53 -0.96 29.54
N ASP A 25 11.47 -0.04 29.34
CA ASP A 25 11.19 1.25 28.69
C ASP A 25 11.15 1.03 27.17
N GLY A 26 10.05 0.44 26.69
CA GLY A 26 9.84 0.16 25.27
C GLY A 26 9.05 -1.12 25.00
N LYS A 27 8.78 -1.33 23.71
CA LYS A 27 7.90 -2.42 23.23
C LYS A 27 8.70 -3.55 22.59
N LEU A 28 8.46 -4.79 23.03
CA LEU A 28 8.89 -5.97 22.30
C LEU A 28 7.90 -6.24 21.16
N ILE A 29 8.40 -6.38 19.94
CA ILE A 29 7.60 -6.72 18.78
C ILE A 29 7.94 -8.14 18.33
N VAL A 30 6.95 -9.02 18.39
CA VAL A 30 7.04 -10.39 17.88
C VAL A 30 6.89 -10.34 16.36
N ARG A 31 7.81 -10.98 15.64
CA ARG A 31 7.81 -11.01 14.17
C ARG A 31 7.89 -12.45 13.65
N PRO A 32 6.75 -13.14 13.44
CA PRO A 32 6.73 -14.26 12.52
C PRO A 32 6.96 -13.77 11.07
N ASP A 33 7.59 -14.61 10.25
CA ASP A 33 7.95 -14.31 8.86
C ASP A 33 7.74 -15.55 7.96
N SER A 34 6.93 -16.52 8.42
CA SER A 34 6.62 -17.77 7.74
C SER A 34 5.17 -18.19 7.97
N GLY A 35 4.50 -18.65 6.91
CA GLY A 35 3.18 -19.27 6.96
C GLY A 35 2.03 -18.38 6.46
N ASP A 36 0.79 -18.76 6.76
CA ASP A 36 -0.38 -17.96 6.36
C ASP A 36 -0.58 -16.80 7.36
N PRO A 37 -0.43 -15.53 6.93
CA PRO A 37 -0.54 -14.38 7.82
C PRO A 37 -1.90 -14.28 8.51
N VAL A 38 -2.97 -14.59 7.77
CA VAL A 38 -4.34 -14.52 8.27
C VAL A 38 -4.54 -15.51 9.40
N LYS A 39 -4.08 -16.75 9.20
CA LYS A 39 -4.18 -17.83 10.20
C LYS A 39 -3.26 -17.61 11.38
N ILE A 40 -2.04 -17.10 11.17
CA ILE A 40 -1.09 -16.86 12.24
C ILE A 40 -1.57 -15.73 13.14
N ILE A 41 -2.05 -14.62 12.57
CA ILE A 41 -2.46 -13.44 13.33
C ILE A 41 -3.80 -13.68 14.01
N CYS A 42 -4.81 -14.12 13.25
CA CYS A 42 -6.21 -14.18 13.68
C CYS A 42 -6.66 -15.56 14.16
N GLY A 43 -5.86 -16.59 13.89
CA GLY A 43 -6.14 -17.99 14.19
C GLY A 43 -6.71 -18.76 13.00
N ASP A 44 -6.71 -20.08 13.10
CA ASP A 44 -7.34 -20.97 12.13
C ASP A 44 -8.54 -21.68 12.76
N THR A 45 -9.76 -21.21 12.42
CA THR A 45 -11.01 -21.76 12.96
C THR A 45 -11.38 -23.11 12.36
N SER A 46 -10.66 -23.58 11.33
CA SER A 46 -10.85 -24.92 10.76
C SER A 46 -10.12 -26.01 11.53
N LEU A 47 -9.20 -25.64 12.42
CA LEU A 47 -8.46 -26.59 13.25
C LEU A 47 -9.22 -26.94 14.52
N GLU A 48 -9.03 -28.17 15.00
CA GLU A 48 -9.56 -28.59 16.28
C GLU A 48 -8.98 -27.76 17.44
N VAL A 49 -9.79 -27.57 18.49
CA VAL A 49 -9.42 -26.88 19.74
C VAL A 49 -8.20 -27.53 20.41
N THR A 50 -7.87 -28.78 20.09
CA THR A 50 -6.65 -29.48 20.54
C THR A 50 -5.36 -28.74 20.18
N ARG A 51 -5.38 -27.86 19.15
CA ARG A 51 -4.31 -26.88 18.84
C ARG A 51 -4.73 -25.46 19.22
N ALA A 52 -5.13 -25.27 20.48
CA ALA A 52 -5.74 -24.05 21.00
C ALA A 52 -5.00 -22.74 20.62
N CYS A 53 -3.66 -22.72 20.65
CA CYS A 53 -2.90 -21.52 20.29
C CYS A 53 -3.06 -21.13 18.81
N ILE A 54 -3.12 -22.12 17.91
CA ILE A 54 -3.32 -21.87 16.47
C ILE A 54 -4.77 -21.50 16.19
N PHE A 55 -5.73 -22.12 16.87
CA PHE A 55 -7.14 -21.74 16.78
C PHE A 55 -7.37 -20.28 17.20
N LYS A 56 -6.69 -19.85 18.28
CA LYS A 56 -6.74 -18.47 18.80
C LYS A 56 -5.97 -17.48 17.93
N GLY A 57 -4.84 -17.87 17.35
CA GLY A 57 -3.95 -16.94 16.67
C GLY A 57 -3.13 -16.09 17.63
N ALA A 58 -2.08 -15.49 17.10
CA ALA A 58 -1.04 -14.83 17.88
C ALA A 58 -1.56 -13.66 18.72
N ILE A 59 -2.47 -12.83 18.18
CA ILE A 59 -2.97 -11.66 18.91
C ILE A 59 -3.73 -12.09 20.18
N GLU A 60 -4.58 -13.11 20.07
CA GLU A 60 -5.34 -13.60 21.23
C GLU A 60 -4.43 -14.33 22.23
N VAL A 61 -3.44 -15.10 21.76
CA VAL A 61 -2.46 -15.75 22.66
C VAL A 61 -1.62 -14.72 23.43
N LEU A 62 -1.21 -13.63 22.76
CA LEU A 62 -0.51 -12.52 23.41
C LEU A 62 -1.40 -11.81 24.43
N TRP A 63 -2.68 -11.61 24.11
CA TRP A 63 -3.65 -11.04 25.04
C TRP A 63 -3.84 -11.92 26.28
N ASP A 64 -3.99 -13.23 26.10
CA ASP A 64 -4.13 -14.16 27.23
C ASP A 64 -2.90 -14.15 28.15
N THR A 65 -1.71 -13.91 27.57
CA THR A 65 -0.45 -13.90 28.31
C THR A 65 -0.19 -12.56 28.99
N PHE A 66 -0.28 -11.45 28.27
CA PHE A 66 0.14 -10.12 28.73
C PHE A 66 -1.02 -9.25 29.21
N GLY A 67 -2.23 -9.53 28.74
CA GLY A 67 -3.38 -8.65 28.92
C GLY A 67 -3.27 -7.38 28.10
N GLY A 68 -3.93 -6.34 28.60
CA GLY A 68 -4.02 -5.04 27.96
C GLY A 68 -5.22 -4.28 28.48
N LYS A 69 -5.79 -3.40 27.65
CA LYS A 69 -6.97 -2.61 27.99
C LYS A 69 -8.02 -2.71 26.89
N VAL A 70 -9.28 -2.44 27.23
CA VAL A 70 -10.30 -2.14 26.24
C VAL A 70 -10.31 -0.63 26.04
N ASN A 71 -10.20 -0.17 24.79
CA ASN A 71 -10.16 1.25 24.47
C ASN A 71 -11.57 1.88 24.45
N GLU A 72 -11.63 3.19 24.22
CA GLU A 72 -12.88 3.97 24.22
C GLU A 72 -13.87 3.52 23.13
N THR A 73 -13.40 2.85 22.08
CA THR A 73 -14.23 2.30 21.00
C THR A 73 -14.66 0.84 21.24
N GLY A 74 -14.32 0.27 22.39
CA GLY A 74 -14.76 -1.07 22.81
C GLY A 74 -13.87 -2.22 22.33
N PHE A 75 -12.69 -1.94 21.78
CA PHE A 75 -11.76 -2.96 21.27
C PHE A 75 -10.59 -3.20 22.22
N LYS A 76 -10.14 -4.45 22.29
CA LYS A 76 -8.97 -4.89 23.06
C LYS A 76 -7.68 -4.39 22.41
N GLU A 77 -6.85 -3.72 23.20
CA GLU A 77 -5.49 -3.29 22.88
C GLU A 77 -4.51 -3.99 23.81
N LEU A 78 -3.55 -4.73 23.24
CA LEU A 78 -2.48 -5.40 23.97
C LEU A 78 -1.74 -4.41 24.87
N ASP A 79 -1.16 -4.95 25.95
CA ASP A 79 -0.23 -4.19 26.80
C ASP A 79 0.81 -3.44 25.94
N PRO A 80 1.09 -2.15 26.22
CA PRO A 80 1.95 -1.33 25.38
C PRO A 80 3.38 -1.88 25.22
N HIS A 81 3.83 -2.79 26.10
CA HIS A 81 5.15 -3.42 26.02
C HIS A 81 5.21 -4.62 25.06
N ILE A 82 4.10 -5.08 24.49
CA ILE A 82 4.06 -6.21 23.55
C ILE A 82 3.24 -5.91 22.29
N GLY A 83 3.69 -6.39 21.14
CA GLY A 83 2.91 -6.33 19.91
C GLY A 83 3.43 -7.28 18.85
N LEU A 84 2.82 -7.21 17.68
CA LEU A 84 3.13 -8.10 16.58
C LEU A 84 3.34 -7.33 15.27
N ILE A 85 4.35 -7.73 14.50
CA ILE A 85 4.52 -7.32 13.11
C ILE A 85 4.55 -8.56 12.22
N TYR A 86 3.87 -8.53 11.08
CA TYR A 86 3.94 -9.60 10.09
C TYR A 86 4.36 -9.03 8.75
N GLY A 87 5.43 -9.58 8.16
CA GLY A 87 6.09 -9.00 6.98
C GLY A 87 6.05 -9.83 5.71
N GLU A 88 5.57 -11.07 5.76
CA GLU A 88 5.60 -11.97 4.62
C GLU A 88 4.25 -11.97 3.87
N ALA A 89 4.30 -11.76 2.55
CA ALA A 89 3.17 -11.91 1.65
C ALA A 89 1.87 -11.17 2.08
N ILE A 90 2.00 -9.96 2.64
CA ILE A 90 0.86 -9.08 2.91
C ILE A 90 0.43 -8.38 1.61
N THR A 91 -0.81 -8.62 1.19
CA THR A 91 -1.50 -7.89 0.12
C THR A 91 -2.63 -7.04 0.73
N LEU A 92 -3.25 -6.16 -0.06
CA LEU A 92 -4.39 -5.36 0.42
C LEU A 92 -5.55 -6.26 0.86
N GLU A 93 -5.85 -7.30 0.08
CA GLU A 93 -6.93 -8.24 0.36
C GLU A 93 -6.67 -9.00 1.68
N ARG A 94 -5.43 -9.46 1.88
CA ARG A 94 -5.03 -10.13 3.13
C ARG A 94 -5.07 -9.18 4.32
N GLN A 95 -4.64 -7.93 4.13
CA GLN A 95 -4.71 -6.90 5.16
C GLN A 95 -6.17 -6.66 5.58
N GLU A 96 -7.08 -6.47 4.62
CA GLU A 96 -8.51 -6.29 4.89
C GLU A 96 -9.10 -7.48 5.64
N GLU A 97 -8.79 -8.71 5.21
CA GLU A 97 -9.23 -9.93 5.89
C GLU A 97 -8.72 -10.01 7.33
N ILE A 98 -7.44 -9.73 7.57
CA ILE A 98 -6.85 -9.72 8.92
C ILE A 98 -7.58 -8.71 9.80
N LEU A 99 -7.72 -7.48 9.32
CA LEU A 99 -8.36 -6.40 10.09
C LEU A 99 -9.82 -6.72 10.41
N LEU A 100 -10.57 -7.25 9.44
CA LEU A 100 -11.95 -7.69 9.64
C LEU A 100 -12.02 -8.80 10.70
N ARG A 101 -11.16 -9.81 10.61
CA ARG A 101 -11.16 -10.93 11.56
C ARG A 101 -10.74 -10.50 12.97
N LEU A 102 -9.77 -9.59 13.11
CA LEU A 102 -9.42 -9.02 14.41
C LEU A 102 -10.59 -8.22 14.99
N MET A 103 -11.24 -7.39 14.17
CA MET A 103 -12.42 -6.63 14.57
C MET A 103 -13.55 -7.55 15.06
N LEU A 104 -13.85 -8.63 14.32
CA LEU A 104 -14.86 -9.64 14.72
C LEU A 104 -14.50 -10.35 16.03
N LYS A 105 -13.21 -10.45 16.37
CA LYS A 105 -12.73 -10.98 17.65
C LYS A 105 -12.65 -9.93 18.77
N GLY A 106 -13.05 -8.69 18.47
CA GLY A 106 -13.02 -7.57 19.42
C GLY A 106 -11.62 -7.02 19.67
N PHE A 107 -10.66 -7.21 18.77
CA PHE A 107 -9.31 -6.66 18.86
C PHE A 107 -9.16 -5.41 17.99
N ALA A 108 -8.44 -4.41 18.51
CA ALA A 108 -8.11 -3.20 17.78
C ALA A 108 -7.10 -3.50 16.67
N SER A 109 -7.18 -2.75 15.56
CA SER A 109 -6.23 -2.82 14.45
C SER A 109 -4.80 -2.42 14.86
N THR A 110 -4.67 -1.61 15.91
CA THR A 110 -3.39 -1.13 16.47
C THR A 110 -2.51 -2.22 17.07
N ASN A 111 -3.05 -3.43 17.27
CA ASN A 111 -2.30 -4.57 17.82
C ASN A 111 -1.29 -5.18 16.84
N VAL A 112 -1.45 -4.92 15.54
CA VAL A 112 -0.61 -5.48 14.48
C VAL A 112 -0.05 -4.39 13.57
N VAL A 113 1.22 -4.55 13.20
CA VAL A 113 1.88 -3.79 12.14
C VAL A 113 2.08 -4.71 10.94
N PHE A 114 1.87 -4.19 9.73
CA PHE A 114 2.12 -4.94 8.51
C PHE A 114 3.42 -4.46 7.85
N GLY A 115 4.35 -5.39 7.62
CA GLY A 115 5.47 -5.19 6.73
C GLY A 115 5.05 -5.54 5.30
N ILE A 116 5.31 -4.62 4.36
CA ILE A 116 5.11 -4.85 2.93
C ILE A 116 6.47 -4.92 2.24
N GLY A 117 6.57 -5.76 1.22
CA GLY A 117 7.84 -6.11 0.59
C GLY A 117 7.75 -6.26 -0.93
N SER A 118 8.59 -7.12 -1.49
CA SER A 118 8.74 -7.30 -2.95
C SER A 118 7.41 -7.59 -3.65
N TYR A 119 6.51 -8.37 -3.04
CA TYR A 119 5.23 -8.66 -3.67
C TYR A 119 4.39 -7.39 -3.90
N THR A 120 4.30 -6.50 -2.91
CA THR A 120 3.57 -5.24 -3.04
C THR A 120 4.30 -4.23 -3.93
N TYR A 121 5.63 -4.13 -3.82
CA TYR A 121 6.41 -3.12 -4.54
C TYR A 121 6.80 -3.49 -5.97
N GLN A 122 7.02 -4.78 -6.25
CA GLN A 122 7.67 -5.26 -7.47
C GLN A 122 6.81 -6.23 -8.28
N TYR A 123 5.68 -6.70 -7.77
CA TYR A 123 4.76 -7.55 -8.53
C TYR A 123 3.84 -6.75 -9.47
N VAL A 124 4.41 -5.72 -10.09
CA VAL A 124 3.76 -4.85 -11.07
C VAL A 124 4.68 -4.73 -12.29
N THR A 125 4.07 -4.67 -13.46
CA THR A 125 4.80 -4.44 -14.72
C THR A 125 4.45 -3.05 -15.25
N ARG A 126 5.20 -2.56 -16.24
CA ARG A 126 4.84 -1.35 -16.99
C ARG A 126 3.38 -1.39 -17.47
N ASP A 127 2.94 -2.58 -17.90
CA ASP A 127 1.62 -2.78 -18.50
C ASP A 127 0.51 -2.84 -17.46
N THR A 128 0.82 -3.09 -16.17
CA THR A 128 -0.15 -3.09 -15.06
C THR A 128 -0.92 -1.77 -14.98
N TYR A 129 -0.25 -0.64 -15.24
CA TYR A 129 -0.88 0.69 -15.27
C TYR A 129 -0.99 1.28 -16.69
N GLY A 130 -0.66 0.51 -17.72
CA GLY A 130 -0.70 0.97 -19.11
C GLY A 130 0.29 2.10 -19.43
N PHE A 131 1.43 2.20 -18.74
CA PHE A 131 2.41 3.25 -19.01
C PHE A 131 2.96 3.15 -20.44
N ALA A 132 2.84 4.24 -21.19
CA ALA A 132 3.25 4.30 -22.57
C ALA A 132 3.76 5.70 -22.95
N ILE A 133 4.84 5.74 -23.74
CA ILE A 133 5.30 6.95 -24.41
C ILE A 133 4.94 6.85 -25.89
N LYS A 134 4.39 7.94 -26.45
CA LYS A 134 4.04 8.09 -27.86
C LYS A 134 4.38 9.51 -28.30
N SER A 135 4.94 9.65 -29.49
CA SER A 135 5.06 10.95 -30.13
C SER A 135 3.69 11.32 -30.71
N THR A 136 3.17 12.48 -30.36
CA THR A 136 1.87 13.00 -30.84
C THR A 136 2.02 14.21 -31.77
N PHE A 137 3.20 14.83 -31.78
CA PHE A 137 3.50 16.00 -32.59
C PHE A 137 4.96 15.96 -33.08
N GLY A 138 5.24 16.58 -34.23
CA GLY A 138 6.59 16.80 -34.71
C GLY A 138 6.72 18.08 -35.52
N ALA A 139 7.72 18.90 -35.21
CA ALA A 139 8.09 20.07 -36.00
C ALA A 139 9.23 19.72 -36.97
N THR A 140 9.07 20.03 -38.25
CA THR A 140 10.03 19.70 -39.30
C THR A 140 10.42 20.93 -40.11
N LEU A 141 11.67 21.00 -40.56
CA LEU A 141 12.14 22.12 -41.38
C LEU A 141 11.41 22.25 -42.72
N SER A 142 10.92 21.14 -43.28
CA SER A 142 10.31 21.09 -44.62
C SER A 142 8.79 21.12 -44.62
N ARG A 143 8.12 20.63 -43.58
CA ARG A 143 6.65 20.55 -43.50
C ARG A 143 6.06 21.41 -42.39
N GLY A 144 6.90 22.08 -41.59
CA GLY A 144 6.46 22.76 -40.39
C GLY A 144 5.95 21.77 -39.35
N ASP A 145 4.92 22.20 -38.62
CA ASP A 145 4.30 21.48 -37.53
C ASP A 145 3.34 20.40 -38.05
N VAL A 146 3.55 19.14 -37.60
CA VAL A 146 2.80 17.97 -38.07
C VAL A 146 2.23 17.20 -36.87
N PRO A 147 0.89 17.21 -36.70
CA PRO A 147 0.21 16.31 -35.79
C PRO A 147 0.36 14.86 -36.24
N ILE A 148 0.76 13.97 -35.34
CA ILE A 148 0.94 12.53 -35.59
C ILE A 148 0.22 11.69 -34.55
N PHE A 149 -0.15 10.46 -34.91
CA PHE A 149 -0.76 9.51 -33.98
C PHE A 149 -0.58 8.08 -34.50
N LYS A 150 -0.73 7.10 -33.59
CA LYS A 150 -0.76 5.68 -33.94
C LYS A 150 -2.20 5.17 -33.80
N ASN A 151 -2.68 4.45 -34.80
CA ASN A 151 -3.96 3.74 -34.76
C ASN A 151 -3.83 2.38 -35.47
N PRO A 152 -3.34 1.33 -34.78
CA PRO A 152 -3.11 0.03 -35.40
C PRO A 152 -4.43 -0.67 -35.77
N ALA A 153 -4.54 -1.17 -37.00
CA ALA A 153 -5.79 -1.73 -37.54
C ALA A 153 -6.28 -3.02 -36.84
N THR A 154 -5.38 -3.78 -36.22
CA THR A 154 -5.69 -5.06 -35.56
C THR A 154 -5.77 -4.97 -34.04
N ASP A 155 -5.69 -3.76 -33.49
CA ASP A 155 -5.75 -3.55 -32.04
C ASP A 155 -7.18 -3.26 -31.58
N SER A 156 -7.50 -3.58 -30.32
CA SER A 156 -8.83 -3.38 -29.72
C SER A 156 -9.19 -1.90 -29.46
N GLY A 157 -8.41 -0.95 -30.00
CA GLY A 157 -8.52 0.48 -29.75
C GLY A 157 -7.69 0.98 -28.56
N LEU A 158 -7.16 0.07 -27.72
CA LEU A 158 -6.37 0.40 -26.53
C LEU A 158 -5.00 1.02 -26.86
N LYS A 159 -4.43 0.73 -28.04
CA LYS A 159 -3.15 1.26 -28.52
C LYS A 159 -3.30 2.47 -29.46
N LYS A 160 -4.50 3.05 -29.55
CA LYS A 160 -4.69 4.34 -30.21
C LYS A 160 -4.05 5.43 -29.35
N SER A 161 -3.12 6.19 -29.91
CA SER A 161 -2.53 7.33 -29.20
C SER A 161 -3.35 8.60 -29.41
N ALA A 162 -3.18 9.56 -28.50
CA ALA A 162 -3.59 10.94 -28.74
C ALA A 162 -2.88 11.54 -29.97
N LYS A 163 -3.41 12.64 -30.50
CA LYS A 163 -2.94 13.35 -31.70
C LYS A 163 -2.56 14.80 -31.39
N GLY A 164 -1.49 15.28 -32.00
CA GLY A 164 -1.10 16.69 -31.99
C GLY A 164 -0.56 17.17 -30.64
N LEU A 165 -0.57 18.50 -30.46
CA LEU A 165 -0.33 19.13 -29.16
C LEU A 165 -1.50 18.81 -28.23
N LEU A 166 -1.22 18.69 -26.93
CA LEU A 166 -2.19 18.22 -25.95
C LEU A 166 -2.35 19.24 -24.83
N ARG A 167 -3.59 19.51 -24.42
CA ARG A 167 -3.89 20.28 -23.22
C ARG A 167 -4.63 19.40 -22.22
N VAL A 168 -4.20 19.41 -20.96
CA VAL A 168 -4.90 18.69 -19.87
C VAL A 168 -5.57 19.71 -18.98
N ASP A 169 -6.86 19.58 -18.73
CA ASP A 169 -7.62 20.46 -17.85
C ASP A 169 -8.37 19.66 -16.79
N LYS A 170 -8.79 20.35 -15.73
CA LYS A 170 -9.56 19.78 -14.62
C LYS A 170 -11.04 20.15 -14.74
N GLY A 171 -11.89 19.14 -14.89
CA GLY A 171 -13.33 19.29 -14.95
C GLY A 171 -14.01 19.27 -13.57
N VAL A 172 -15.34 19.20 -13.59
CA VAL A 172 -16.18 19.10 -12.39
C VAL A 172 -15.78 17.88 -11.55
N GLY A 173 -15.67 18.07 -10.23
CA GLY A 173 -15.27 17.00 -9.31
C GLY A 173 -13.79 16.62 -9.39
N GLY A 174 -12.96 17.43 -10.05
CA GLY A 174 -11.52 17.20 -10.13
C GLY A 174 -11.07 16.20 -11.19
N LYS A 175 -11.99 15.70 -12.03
CA LYS A 175 -11.68 14.75 -13.10
C LYS A 175 -10.85 15.44 -14.20
N LEU A 176 -9.70 14.86 -14.53
CA LEU A 176 -8.86 15.34 -15.62
C LEU A 176 -9.41 14.90 -16.98
N TYR A 177 -9.28 15.78 -17.97
CA TYR A 177 -9.55 15.47 -19.38
C TYR A 177 -8.45 16.04 -20.27
N VAL A 178 -8.27 15.44 -21.45
CA VAL A 178 -7.31 15.88 -22.46
C VAL A 178 -8.05 16.41 -23.68
N THR A 179 -7.64 17.58 -24.16
CA THR A 179 -8.00 18.10 -25.48
C THR A 179 -6.82 17.86 -26.42
N GLU A 180 -7.08 17.21 -27.53
CA GLU A 180 -6.09 16.82 -28.54
C GLU A 180 -6.03 17.84 -29.69
N ASP A 181 -4.89 17.89 -30.38
CA ASP A 181 -4.67 18.70 -31.58
C ASP A 181 -4.94 20.21 -31.38
N VAL A 182 -4.58 20.73 -30.21
CA VAL A 182 -4.68 22.16 -29.88
C VAL A 182 -3.56 22.97 -30.53
N ASP A 183 -3.66 24.30 -30.49
CA ASP A 183 -2.56 25.18 -30.89
C ASP A 183 -1.58 25.44 -29.72
N TRP A 184 -0.46 26.10 -30.03
CA TRP A 184 0.56 26.43 -29.03
C TRP A 184 0.09 27.39 -27.94
N ASN A 185 -0.88 28.26 -28.21
CA ASN A 185 -1.40 29.17 -27.19
C ASN A 185 -2.22 28.41 -26.15
N ASP A 186 -2.97 27.40 -26.60
CA ASP A 186 -3.76 26.52 -25.74
C ASP A 186 -2.88 25.52 -24.98
N GLU A 187 -1.86 24.94 -25.62
CA GLU A 187 -0.97 23.92 -25.03
C GLU A 187 -0.22 24.43 -23.79
N ILE A 188 0.17 25.71 -23.78
CA ILE A 188 0.87 26.35 -22.66
C ILE A 188 -0.01 26.43 -21.40
N GLY A 189 -1.33 26.31 -21.56
CA GLY A 189 -2.29 26.34 -20.46
C GLY A 189 -2.59 24.96 -19.83
N GLY A 190 -3.55 24.95 -18.90
CA GLY A 190 -4.02 23.73 -18.26
C GLY A 190 -3.15 23.28 -17.06
N GLU A 191 -3.18 21.98 -16.80
CA GLU A 191 -2.62 21.34 -15.61
C GLU A 191 -1.17 20.83 -15.83
N LEU A 192 -0.69 20.73 -17.07
CA LEU A 192 0.68 20.31 -17.35
C LEU A 192 1.64 21.45 -17.07
N GLN A 193 2.71 21.16 -16.33
CA GLN A 193 3.72 22.14 -15.96
C GLN A 193 5.10 21.70 -16.44
N ILE A 194 5.90 22.66 -16.90
CA ILE A 194 7.29 22.42 -17.30
C ILE A 194 8.08 21.98 -16.05
N ILE A 195 8.57 20.74 -16.03
CA ILE A 195 9.47 20.25 -14.96
C ILE A 195 10.94 20.25 -15.38
N PHE A 196 11.20 20.31 -16.68
CA PHE A 196 12.53 20.32 -17.26
C PHE A 196 12.51 21.04 -18.59
N ARG A 197 13.44 21.97 -18.80
CA ARG A 197 13.60 22.70 -20.06
C ARG A 197 15.06 23.11 -20.25
N ASP A 198 15.60 22.84 -21.43
CA ASP A 198 16.92 23.30 -21.87
C ASP A 198 18.04 23.03 -20.83
N GLY A 199 18.05 21.81 -20.25
CA GLY A 199 19.07 21.41 -19.27
C GLY A 199 18.78 21.78 -17.81
N HIS A 200 17.68 22.50 -17.55
CA HIS A 200 17.37 23.04 -16.22
C HIS A 200 16.08 22.43 -15.67
N ALA A 201 16.06 22.13 -14.37
CA ALA A 201 14.87 21.66 -13.66
C ALA A 201 13.99 22.85 -13.21
N TYR A 202 12.68 22.66 -13.30
CA TYR A 202 11.65 23.63 -12.93
C TYR A 202 10.59 22.93 -12.09
N ASN A 203 9.78 23.70 -11.34
CA ASN A 203 8.65 23.18 -10.55
C ASN A 203 9.02 21.96 -9.68
N VAL A 204 10.21 21.96 -9.09
CA VAL A 204 10.72 20.87 -8.25
C VAL A 204 9.84 20.75 -7.02
N GLN A 205 9.40 19.52 -6.71
CA GLN A 205 8.54 19.22 -5.57
C GLN A 205 9.29 18.40 -4.54
N THR A 206 9.13 18.75 -3.28
CA THR A 206 9.60 17.99 -2.13
C THR A 206 8.63 16.85 -1.81
N LEU A 207 9.13 15.81 -1.15
CA LEU A 207 8.26 14.73 -0.66
C LEU A 207 7.19 15.22 0.31
N ALA A 208 7.48 16.27 1.09
CA ALA A 208 6.53 16.87 2.02
C ALA A 208 5.36 17.54 1.28
N GLU A 209 5.63 18.30 0.22
CA GLU A 209 4.59 18.93 -0.60
C GLU A 209 3.72 17.89 -1.32
N ILE A 210 4.35 16.82 -1.83
CA ILE A 210 3.63 15.71 -2.47
C ILE A 210 2.68 15.04 -1.46
N ARG A 211 3.14 14.76 -0.24
CA ARG A 211 2.32 14.18 0.83
C ARG A 211 1.16 15.09 1.22
N ALA A 212 1.42 16.37 1.47
CA ALA A 212 0.39 17.34 1.83
C ALA A 212 -0.70 17.45 0.75
N ARG A 213 -0.32 17.38 -0.53
CA ARG A 213 -1.29 17.40 -1.64
C ARG A 213 -2.17 16.15 -1.67
N ILE A 214 -1.61 14.97 -1.39
CA ILE A 214 -2.36 13.71 -1.34
C ILE A 214 -3.29 13.72 -0.12
N GLU A 215 -2.80 14.15 1.04
CA GLU A 215 -3.59 14.24 2.28
C GLU A 215 -4.79 15.18 2.13
N ALA A 216 -4.65 16.29 1.40
CA ALA A 216 -5.76 17.20 1.11
C ALA A 216 -6.86 16.61 0.20
N GLN A 217 -6.67 15.41 -0.34
CA GLN A 217 -7.64 14.70 -1.20
C GLN A 217 -8.31 13.52 -0.50
N LEU A 218 -7.83 13.13 0.69
CA LEU A 218 -8.40 12.06 1.52
C LEU A 218 -9.52 12.61 2.41
#